data_AF-A0A1I2LDT0-F1
#
_entry.id   AF-A0A1I2LDT0-F1
#
_cell.length_a   1.000
_cell.length_b   1.000
_cell.length_c   1.000
_cell.angle_alpha   90.00
_cell.angle_beta   90.00
_cell.angle_gamma   90.00
#
_symmetry.space_group_name_H-M   'P 1'
#
loop_
_entity.id
_entity.type
_entity.pdbx_description
1 polymer ?
#
loop_
_entity_poly.entity_id
_entity_poly.type
_entity_poly.pdbx_seq_one_letter_code
_entity_poly.pdbx_strand_id
1 'polypeptide(L)'
;MSSADRDGVHDGFLEGSLDVVVATSAFGMGIDKPDVRFVLHASVPGSLDASYQEIGRAGREGQAARAILAFRAKDLAMQRFFAAGSVDPDPVDQVANSLEDHEGPSVRANCATRPI
;
A
#
# COMPACT_ATOMS: atom_id res chain seq x y z
N MET A 1 -21.41 1.40 -0.94
CA MET A 1 -21.30 1.85 -2.34
C MET A 1 -21.54 0.68 -3.26
N SER A 2 -22.47 0.84 -4.19
CA SER A 2 -22.62 -0.10 -5.29
C SER A 2 -21.37 -0.10 -6.19
N SER A 3 -21.28 -1.04 -7.14
CA SER A 3 -20.21 -1.00 -8.15
C SER A 3 -20.32 0.25 -9.01
N ALA A 4 -21.53 0.57 -9.47
CA ALA A 4 -21.79 1.73 -10.31
C ALA A 4 -21.41 3.05 -9.64
N ASP A 5 -21.63 3.19 -8.33
CA ASP A 5 -21.18 4.37 -7.58
C ASP A 5 -19.65 4.46 -7.56
N ARG A 6 -18.96 3.32 -7.44
CA ARG A 6 -17.49 3.23 -7.41
C ARG A 6 -16.90 3.62 -8.76
N ASP A 7 -17.49 3.10 -9.83
CA ASP A 7 -17.09 3.39 -11.21
C ASP A 7 -17.29 4.88 -11.53
N GLY A 8 -18.42 5.47 -11.14
CA GLY A 8 -18.66 6.91 -11.34
C GLY A 8 -17.68 7.82 -10.59
N VAL A 9 -17.32 7.48 -9.35
CA VAL A 9 -16.28 8.21 -8.59
C VAL A 9 -14.90 8.04 -9.21
N HIS A 10 -14.60 6.84 -9.69
CA HIS A 10 -13.34 6.53 -10.35
C HIS A 10 -13.17 7.36 -11.63
N ASP A 11 -14.14 7.27 -12.53
CA ASP A 11 -14.11 7.94 -13.82
C ASP A 11 -14.09 9.47 -13.64
N GLY A 12 -14.91 9.99 -12.73
CA GLY A 12 -14.92 11.42 -12.43
C GLY A 12 -13.58 11.93 -11.90
N PHE A 13 -12.86 11.14 -11.13
CA PHE A 13 -11.52 11.49 -10.66
C PHE A 13 -10.47 11.42 -11.77
N LEU A 14 -10.52 10.40 -12.64
CA LEU A 14 -9.60 10.27 -13.77
C LEU A 14 -9.77 11.43 -14.76
N GLU A 15 -11.01 11.77 -15.10
CA GLU A 15 -11.39 12.84 -16.01
C GLU A 15 -11.19 14.25 -15.43
N GLY A 16 -10.98 14.36 -14.12
CA GLY A 16 -10.78 15.64 -13.43
C GLY A 16 -12.06 16.41 -13.14
N SER A 17 -13.23 15.76 -13.20
CA SER A 17 -14.49 16.34 -12.67
C SER A 17 -14.57 16.25 -11.13
N LEU A 18 -13.77 15.39 -10.52
CA LEU A 18 -13.55 15.32 -9.08
C LEU A 18 -12.10 15.65 -8.73
N ASP A 19 -11.90 16.62 -7.85
CA ASP A 19 -10.56 17.02 -7.39
C ASP A 19 -9.98 16.08 -6.34
N VAL A 20 -10.84 15.44 -5.54
CA VAL A 20 -10.45 14.65 -4.36
C VAL A 20 -11.30 13.39 -4.24
N VAL A 21 -10.64 12.26 -4.01
CA VAL A 21 -11.28 11.00 -3.63
C VAL A 21 -10.86 10.62 -2.22
N VAL A 22 -11.85 10.26 -1.39
CA VAL A 22 -11.62 9.73 -0.04
C VAL A 22 -11.94 8.25 -0.04
N ALA A 23 -10.94 7.44 0.32
CA ALA A 23 -11.02 6.00 0.24
C ALA A 23 -10.33 5.33 1.43
N THR A 24 -10.81 4.15 1.82
CA THR A 24 -10.08 3.24 2.71
C THR A 24 -9.06 2.42 1.92
N SER A 25 -8.05 1.85 2.57
CA SER A 25 -7.05 0.97 1.92
C SER A 25 -7.66 -0.16 1.07
N ALA A 26 -8.85 -0.65 1.44
CA ALA A 26 -9.58 -1.70 0.72
C ALA A 26 -10.34 -1.23 -0.53
N PHE A 27 -10.17 0.01 -1.01
CA PHE A 27 -10.98 0.51 -2.13
C PHE A 27 -10.68 -0.19 -3.46
N GLY A 28 -9.54 -0.89 -3.59
CA GLY A 28 -9.34 -1.96 -4.58
C GLY A 28 -9.34 -1.57 -6.07
N MET A 29 -9.67 -0.33 -6.42
CA MET A 29 -9.81 0.09 -7.83
C MET A 29 -8.48 0.39 -8.53
N GLY A 30 -7.40 0.59 -7.76
CA GLY A 30 -6.10 0.88 -8.35
C GLY A 30 -6.09 2.19 -9.14
N ILE A 31 -6.23 3.34 -8.45
CA ILE A 31 -6.13 4.66 -9.08
C ILE A 31 -4.78 4.81 -9.79
N ASP A 32 -4.82 4.99 -11.11
CA ASP A 32 -3.67 5.30 -11.96
C ASP A 32 -3.92 6.62 -12.71
N LYS A 33 -3.68 7.73 -12.00
CA LYS A 33 -3.77 9.09 -12.54
C LYS A 33 -2.39 9.74 -12.41
N PRO A 34 -1.78 10.22 -13.51
CA PRO A 34 -0.40 10.68 -13.49
C PRO A 34 -0.20 11.95 -12.63
N ASP A 35 -1.22 12.80 -12.57
CA ASP A 35 -1.23 14.15 -12.04
C ASP A 35 -1.75 14.27 -10.60
N VAL A 36 -1.75 13.18 -9.83
CA VAL A 36 -2.12 13.23 -8.42
C VAL A 36 -1.10 14.08 -7.63
N ARG A 37 -1.59 15.21 -7.07
CA ARG A 37 -0.75 16.19 -6.36
C ARG A 37 -0.47 15.87 -4.89
N PHE A 38 -1.33 15.09 -4.26
CA PHE A 38 -1.10 14.68 -2.88
C PHE A 38 -1.79 13.36 -2.54
N VAL A 39 -1.24 12.67 -1.54
CA VAL A 39 -1.87 11.56 -0.82
C VAL A 39 -1.87 11.94 0.65
N LEU A 40 -3.06 11.90 1.27
CA LEU A 40 -3.25 12.19 2.69
C LEU A 40 -3.73 10.95 3.41
N HIS A 41 -2.93 10.47 4.36
CA HIS A 41 -3.32 9.45 5.30
C HIS A 41 -3.96 10.11 6.53
N ALA A 42 -5.27 9.90 6.70
CA ALA A 42 -6.01 10.34 7.89
C ALA A 42 -5.87 9.36 9.08
N SER A 43 -5.21 8.24 8.85
CA SER A 43 -4.87 7.23 9.84
C SER A 43 -3.50 6.63 9.50
N VAL A 44 -2.79 6.15 10.51
CA VAL A 44 -1.50 5.47 10.30
C VAL A 44 -1.74 4.20 9.47
N PRO A 45 -1.04 4.01 8.33
CA PRO A 45 -1.15 2.81 7.51
C PRO A 45 -0.81 1.53 8.29
N GLY A 46 -1.39 0.40 7.87
CA GLY A 46 -1.21 -0.89 8.55
C GLY A 46 0.21 -1.48 8.44
N SER A 47 0.97 -1.05 7.44
CA SER A 47 2.39 -1.41 7.27
C SER A 47 3.13 -0.33 6.51
N LEU A 48 4.46 -0.41 6.54
CA LEU A 48 5.31 0.47 5.75
C LEU A 48 5.10 0.22 4.25
N ASP A 49 4.97 -1.04 3.82
CA ASP A 49 4.72 -1.41 2.43
C ASP A 49 3.41 -0.84 1.90
N ALA A 50 2.34 -0.89 2.70
CA ALA A 50 1.06 -0.27 2.36
C ALA A 50 1.22 1.24 2.18
N SER A 51 1.89 1.90 3.13
CA SER A 51 2.18 3.34 3.01
C SER A 51 2.96 3.66 1.74
N TYR A 52 3.97 2.86 1.38
CA TYR A 52 4.77 3.08 0.17
C TYR A 52 3.94 2.91 -1.10
N GLN A 53 3.10 1.89 -1.16
CA GLN A 53 2.22 1.64 -2.30
C GLN A 53 1.20 2.78 -2.47
N GLU A 54 0.64 3.26 -1.37
CA GLU A 54 -0.37 4.32 -1.35
C GLU A 54 0.21 5.66 -1.80
N ILE A 55 1.34 6.09 -1.22
CA ILE A 55 1.98 7.37 -1.60
C ILE A 55 2.57 7.33 -3.01
N GLY A 56 2.96 6.14 -3.51
CA GLY A 56 3.47 5.94 -4.86
C GLY A 56 2.45 6.20 -5.97
N ARG A 57 1.21 6.53 -5.63
CA ARG A 57 0.20 7.03 -6.58
C ARG A 57 0.40 8.51 -6.94
N ALA A 58 1.08 9.27 -6.09
CA ALA A 58 1.28 10.71 -6.30
C ALA A 58 2.45 10.99 -7.27
N GLY A 59 2.30 12.02 -8.10
CA GLY A 59 3.41 12.60 -8.87
C GLY A 59 4.07 11.68 -9.91
N ARG A 60 3.32 10.77 -10.54
CA ARG A 60 3.88 9.81 -11.52
C ARG A 60 4.43 10.47 -12.78
N GLU A 61 4.01 11.68 -13.08
CA GLU A 61 4.55 12.54 -14.15
C GLU A 61 5.84 13.28 -13.78
N GLY A 62 6.41 13.05 -12.60
CA GLY A 62 7.68 13.64 -12.17
C GLY A 62 7.58 15.07 -11.64
N GLN A 63 6.39 15.66 -11.60
CA GLN A 63 6.16 16.94 -10.92
C GLN A 63 6.04 16.76 -9.41
N ALA A 64 6.32 17.82 -8.65
CA ALA A 64 6.26 17.80 -7.20
C ALA A 64 4.88 17.37 -6.69
N ALA A 65 4.87 16.43 -5.74
CA ALA A 65 3.68 15.95 -5.05
C ALA A 65 3.97 15.76 -3.56
N ARG A 66 2.91 15.68 -2.74
CA ARG A 66 3.03 15.59 -1.28
C ARG A 66 2.43 14.30 -0.73
N ALA A 67 3.19 13.63 0.13
CA ALA A 67 2.68 12.60 1.02
C ALA A 67 2.50 13.19 2.43
N ILE A 68 1.28 13.13 2.96
CA ILE A 68 0.93 13.73 4.26
C ILE A 68 0.36 12.64 5.16
N LEU A 69 0.94 12.48 6.35
CA LEU A 69 0.40 11.62 7.40
C LEU A 69 -0.13 12.49 8.53
N ALA A 70 -1.45 12.54 8.69
CA ALA A 70 -2.11 13.15 9.82
C ALA A 70 -2.39 12.07 10.88
N PHE A 71 -1.70 12.15 12.02
CA PHE A 71 -1.88 11.19 13.12
C PHE A 71 -1.73 11.87 14.48
N ARG A 72 -2.29 11.23 15.52
CA ARG A 72 -2.00 11.57 16.92
C ARG A 72 -1.10 10.47 17.49
N ALA A 73 -0.24 10.81 18.44
CA ALA A 73 0.66 9.85 19.06
C ALA A 73 -0.06 8.58 19.60
N LYS A 74 -1.29 8.73 20.11
CA LYS A 74 -2.11 7.60 20.60
C LYS A 74 -2.54 6.61 19.52
N ASP A 75 -2.61 7.05 18.26
CA ASP A 75 -3.03 6.20 17.14
C ASP A 75 -1.93 5.17 16.78
N LEU A 76 -0.66 5.46 17.14
CA LEU A 76 0.46 4.54 16.95
C LEU A 76 0.37 3.29 17.85
N ALA A 77 -0.18 3.41 19.05
CA ALA A 77 -0.30 2.28 19.97
C ALA A 77 -1.26 1.21 19.42
N MET A 78 -2.39 1.65 18.85
CA MET A 78 -3.33 0.75 18.18
C MET A 78 -2.70 0.08 16.95
N GLN A 79 -1.98 0.84 16.11
CA GLN A 79 -1.31 0.24 14.97
C GLN A 79 -0.22 -0.76 15.36
N ARG A 80 0.57 -0.47 16.40
CA ARG A 80 1.56 -1.44 16.93
C ARG A 80 0.90 -2.73 17.41
N PHE A 81 -0.28 -2.64 18.03
CA PHE A 81 -1.03 -3.81 18.45
C PHE A 81 -1.47 -4.67 17.25
N PHE A 82 -1.99 -4.05 16.18
CA PHE A 82 -2.38 -4.78 14.97
C PHE A 82 -1.18 -5.33 14.19
N ALA A 83 -0.07 -4.60 14.14
CA ALA A 83 1.16 -5.02 13.48
C ALA A 83 1.92 -6.13 14.23
N ALA A 84 1.65 -6.33 15.52
CA ALA A 84 2.27 -7.40 16.31
C ALA A 84 1.65 -8.79 16.07
N GLY A 85 0.71 -8.92 15.14
CA GLY A 85 0.22 -10.22 14.70
C GLY A 85 1.39 -11.09 14.21
N SER A 86 1.57 -12.25 14.84
CA SER A 86 2.58 -13.22 14.43
C SER A 86 2.21 -13.83 13.08
N VAL A 87 3.19 -13.93 12.18
CA VAL A 87 3.05 -14.74 10.97
C VAL A 87 3.10 -16.21 11.39
N ASP A 88 2.16 -17.02 10.90
CA ASP A 88 2.20 -18.47 11.07
C ASP A 88 3.43 -19.01 10.31
N PRO A 89 4.38 -19.68 10.99
CA PRO A 89 5.57 -20.19 10.32
C PRO A 89 5.26 -21.33 9.33
N ASP A 90 4.18 -22.10 9.55
CA ASP A 90 3.90 -23.30 8.75
C ASP A 90 3.73 -23.00 7.25
N PRO A 91 2.93 -21.99 6.82
CA PRO A 91 2.86 -21.58 5.42
C PRO A 91 4.18 -21.02 4.87
N VAL A 92 4.96 -20.33 5.70
CA VAL A 92 6.25 -19.72 5.29
C VAL A 92 7.26 -20.82 4.98
N ASP A 93 7.36 -21.81 5.86
CA ASP A 93 8.24 -22.96 5.71
C ASP A 93 7.81 -23.82 4.51
N GLN A 94 6.51 -24.00 4.28
CA GLN A 94 6.00 -24.71 3.10
C GLN A 94 6.41 -24.05 1.78
N VAL A 95 6.32 -22.72 1.70
CA VAL A 95 6.77 -21.96 0.52
C VAL A 95 8.28 -22.03 0.36
N ALA A 96 9.05 -21.89 1.45
CA ALA A 96 10.51 -22.00 1.43
C ALA A 96 10.97 -23.36 0.89
N ASN A 97 10.42 -24.45 1.43
CA ASN A 97 10.74 -25.82 0.99
C ASN A 97 10.36 -26.03 -0.49
N SER A 98 9.19 -25.53 -0.93
CA SER A 98 8.75 -25.66 -2.32
C SER A 98 9.65 -24.88 -3.31
N LEU A 99 10.28 -23.80 -2.87
CA LEU A 99 11.24 -23.04 -3.67
C LEU A 99 12.62 -23.71 -3.70
N GLU A 100 13.02 -24.38 -2.63
CA GLU A 100 14.26 -25.16 -2.56
C GLU A 100 14.21 -26.42 -3.44
N ASP A 101 13.03 -27.07 -3.52
CA ASP A 101 12.81 -28.29 -4.31
C ASP A 101 12.63 -28.03 -5.83
N HIS A 102 12.60 -26.76 -6.28
CA HIS A 102 12.33 -26.41 -7.68
C HIS A 102 13.61 -26.05 -8.47
N GLU A 103 13.98 -26.88 -9.45
CA GLU A 103 15.14 -26.67 -10.35
C GLU A 103 14.88 -25.61 -11.47
N GLY A 104 14.30 -24.45 -11.13
CA GLY A 104 14.11 -23.31 -12.04
C GLY A 104 15.23 -22.25 -11.94
N PRO A 105 15.25 -21.19 -12.80
CA PRO A 105 16.28 -20.15 -12.72
C PRO A 105 16.22 -19.43 -11.37
N SER A 106 17.15 -19.76 -10.48
CA SER A 106 17.25 -19.19 -9.15
C SER A 106 17.90 -17.81 -9.22
N VAL A 107 17.11 -16.76 -9.00
CA VAL A 107 17.67 -15.47 -8.58
C VAL A 107 18.01 -15.62 -7.12
N ARG A 108 19.29 -15.90 -6.81
CA ARG A 108 19.80 -15.81 -5.44
C ARG A 108 19.79 -14.34 -5.02
N ALA A 109 18.65 -13.86 -4.54
CA ALA A 109 18.58 -12.60 -3.81
C ALA A 109 19.23 -12.84 -2.46
N ASN A 110 20.48 -12.38 -2.33
CA ASN A 110 21.23 -12.41 -1.09
C ASN A 110 20.56 -11.43 -0.10
N CYS A 111 19.46 -11.85 0.51
CA CYS A 111 18.81 -11.13 1.61
C CYS A 111 19.66 -11.33 2.86
N ALA A 112 20.80 -10.64 2.91
CA ALA A 112 21.57 -10.50 4.12
C ALA A 112 20.72 -9.71 5.12
N THR A 113 20.13 -10.42 6.09
CA THR A 113 19.66 -9.86 7.34
C THR A 113 20.86 -9.25 8.08
N ARG A 114 21.17 -7.99 7.79
CA ARG A 114 22.05 -7.20 8.67
C ARG A 114 21.22 -6.83 9.90
N PRO A 115 21.62 -7.25 11.11
CA PRO A 115 21.05 -6.70 12.32
C PRO A 115 21.40 -5.21 12.40
N ILE A 116 20.50 -4.45 13.01
CA ILE A 116 20.62 -3.00 13.27
C ILE A 116 21.78 -2.74 14.23
#